data_AF-A0A9D1FX74-F1
#
_entry.id   AF-A0A9D1FX74-F1
#
_cell.length_a   1.000
_cell.length_b   1.000
_cell.length_c   1.000
_cell.angle_alpha   90.00
_cell.angle_beta   90.00
_cell.angle_gamma   90.00
#
_symmetry.space_group_name_H-M   'P 1'
#
loop_
_entity.id
_entity.type
_entity.pdbx_description
1 polymer ?
#
loop_
_entity_poly.entity_id
_entity_poly.type
_entity_poly.pdbx_seq_one_letter_code
_entity_poly.pdbx_strand_id
1 'polypeptide(L)'
;MTDKKCPYCGSLISDTDNVCPKCGENLVLKCPFCKEAIKAYDVVCPHCTSNLRGRKEPKFLFYTGYGIAALWIIGNLLFSAALTHFPEIITAKDKDGDLVLPLSKYMQLVLQPMILISIPYIIAAVKKYKTLLAVICMIINLIIGIGFLGYFIHLQYIYL
;
A
#
# COMPACT_ATOMS: atom_id res chain seq x y z
N MET A 1 -22.86 18.76 -27.69
CA MET A 1 -21.80 18.73 -26.67
C MET A 1 -21.61 17.29 -26.26
N THR A 2 -20.43 16.71 -26.47
CA THR A 2 -20.13 15.36 -25.97
C THR A 2 -19.79 15.47 -24.50
N ASP A 3 -20.71 15.10 -23.63
CA ASP A 3 -20.48 15.10 -22.18
C ASP A 3 -19.33 14.17 -21.82
N LYS A 4 -18.19 14.73 -21.41
CA LYS A 4 -17.04 13.97 -20.91
C LYS A 4 -17.20 13.76 -19.40
N LYS A 5 -16.65 12.66 -18.89
CA LYS A 5 -16.61 12.38 -17.46
C LYS A 5 -15.21 12.65 -16.92
N CYS A 6 -15.15 13.33 -15.78
CA CYS A 6 -13.92 13.49 -15.01
C CYS A 6 -13.41 12.11 -14.59
N PRO A 7 -12.16 11.73 -14.91
CA PRO A 7 -11.62 10.42 -14.55
C PRO A 7 -11.40 10.26 -13.04
N TYR A 8 -11.40 11.36 -12.28
CA TYR A 8 -11.10 11.37 -10.84
C TYR A 8 -12.35 11.24 -9.96
N CYS A 9 -13.44 11.90 -10.34
CA CYS A 9 -14.68 11.96 -9.55
C CYS A 9 -15.94 11.53 -10.31
N GLY A 10 -15.84 11.26 -11.62
CA GLY A 10 -16.96 10.80 -12.45
C GLY A 10 -17.99 11.86 -12.81
N SER A 11 -17.80 13.12 -12.40
CA SER A 11 -18.70 14.22 -12.76
C SER A 11 -18.65 14.51 -14.26
N LEU A 12 -19.74 15.05 -14.80
CA LEU A 12 -19.73 15.64 -16.13
C LEU A 12 -18.81 16.86 -16.13
N ILE A 13 -18.03 17.02 -17.19
CA ILE A 13 -17.09 18.12 -17.42
C ILE A 13 -17.19 18.54 -18.89
N SER A 14 -16.91 19.81 -19.14
CA SER A 14 -16.80 20.36 -20.49
C SER A 14 -15.42 20.03 -21.10
N ASP A 15 -15.34 19.98 -22.44
CA ASP A 15 -14.06 19.84 -23.13
C ASP A 15 -13.14 21.06 -22.87
N THR A 16 -13.73 22.22 -22.61
CA THR A 16 -13.00 23.45 -22.28
C THR A 16 -12.45 23.48 -20.86
N ASP A 17 -12.91 22.58 -19.98
CA ASP A 17 -12.48 22.59 -18.58
C ASP A 17 -11.01 22.15 -18.48
N ASN A 18 -10.21 22.98 -17.83
CA ASN A 18 -8.83 22.65 -17.47
C ASN A 18 -8.72 22.14 -16.04
N VAL A 19 -9.72 22.41 -15.21
CA VAL A 19 -9.84 21.93 -13.84
C VAL A 19 -11.26 21.43 -13.65
N CYS A 20 -11.44 20.29 -12.98
CA CYS A 20 -12.77 19.77 -12.70
C CYS A 20 -13.48 20.69 -11.70
N PRO A 21 -14.66 21.26 -12.02
CA PRO A 21 -15.38 22.15 -11.12
C PRO A 21 -15.90 21.45 -9.85
N LYS A 22 -16.02 20.11 -9.87
CA LYS A 22 -16.52 19.34 -8.72
C LYS A 22 -15.43 18.89 -7.74
N CYS A 23 -14.28 18.43 -8.24
CA CYS A 23 -13.22 17.88 -7.39
C CYS A 23 -11.91 18.69 -7.37
N GLY A 24 -11.81 19.75 -8.17
CA GLY A 24 -10.64 20.64 -8.21
C GLY A 24 -9.40 20.06 -8.89
N GLU A 25 -9.50 18.86 -9.48
CA GLU A 25 -8.35 18.19 -10.09
C GLU A 25 -8.02 18.76 -11.48
N ASN A 26 -6.73 18.84 -11.81
CA ASN A 26 -6.28 19.33 -13.11
C ASN A 26 -6.59 18.30 -14.22
N LEU A 27 -7.26 18.77 -15.26
CA LEU A 27 -7.69 18.01 -16.43
C LEU A 27 -6.71 18.13 -17.60
N VAL A 28 -5.67 18.95 -17.49
CA VAL A 28 -4.61 19.09 -18.49
C VAL A 28 -3.38 18.31 -18.02
N LEU A 29 -2.91 17.41 -18.86
CA LEU A 29 -1.75 16.55 -18.59
C LEU A 29 -0.77 16.63 -19.75
N LYS A 30 0.45 16.14 -19.54
CA LYS A 30 1.40 15.92 -20.63
C LYS A 30 1.34 14.46 -21.07
N CYS A 31 1.31 14.23 -22.38
CA CYS A 31 1.41 12.91 -22.94
C CYS A 31 2.75 12.26 -22.54
N PRO A 32 2.78 11.01 -22.03
CA PRO A 32 4.03 10.38 -21.61
C PRO A 32 4.96 10.03 -22.79
N PHE A 33 4.43 9.99 -24.01
CA PHE A 33 5.18 9.62 -25.21
C PHE A 33 5.76 10.84 -25.94
N CYS A 34 4.92 11.84 -26.24
CA CYS A 34 5.33 13.02 -27.01
C CYS A 34 5.44 14.32 -26.19
N LYS A 35 5.10 14.29 -24.89
CA LYS A 35 5.12 15.44 -23.95
C LYS A 35 4.14 16.57 -24.24
N GLU A 36 3.36 16.47 -25.31
CA GLU A 36 2.36 17.48 -25.67
C GLU A 36 1.18 17.52 -24.68
N ALA A 37 0.53 18.68 -24.57
CA ALA A 37 -0.64 18.84 -23.72
C ALA A 37 -1.81 17.99 -24.22
N ILE A 38 -2.42 17.22 -23.33
CA ILE A 38 -3.57 16.36 -23.58
C ILE A 38 -4.62 16.53 -22.48
N LYS A 39 -5.85 16.13 -22.76
CA LYS A 39 -6.92 16.15 -21.77
C LYS A 39 -6.91 14.85 -20.97
N ALA A 40 -7.26 14.96 -19.69
CA ALA A 40 -7.26 13.87 -18.73
C ALA A 40 -8.20 12.70 -19.11
N TYR A 41 -9.21 12.98 -19.93
CA TYR A 41 -10.18 12.04 -20.45
C TYR A 41 -9.82 11.50 -21.85
N ASP A 42 -8.71 11.93 -22.46
CA ASP A 42 -8.29 11.41 -23.76
C ASP A 42 -7.89 9.94 -23.64
N VAL A 43 -8.44 9.13 -24.55
CA VAL A 43 -8.15 7.69 -24.65
C VAL A 43 -6.99 7.44 -25.62
N VAL A 44 -6.75 8.36 -26.55
CA VAL A 44 -5.68 8.31 -27.54
C VAL A 44 -5.10 9.72 -27.63
N CYS A 45 -3.78 9.84 -27.67
CA CYS A 45 -3.13 11.14 -27.81
C CYS A 45 -3.38 11.72 -29.21
N PRO A 46 -3.92 12.95 -29.35
CA PRO A 46 -4.18 13.55 -30.66
C PRO A 46 -2.90 13.92 -31.43
N HIS A 47 -1.75 14.03 -30.74
CA HIS A 47 -0.49 14.46 -31.35
C HIS A 47 0.41 13.31 -31.81
N CYS A 48 0.40 12.17 -31.11
CA CYS A 48 1.26 11.03 -31.42
C CYS A 48 0.53 9.70 -31.55
N THR A 49 -0.80 9.70 -31.48
CA THR A 49 -1.68 8.52 -31.66
C THR A 49 -1.46 7.36 -30.66
N SER A 50 -0.62 7.56 -29.64
CA SER A 50 -0.42 6.58 -28.58
C SER A 50 -1.71 6.35 -27.78
N ASN A 51 -1.94 5.10 -27.40
CA ASN A 51 -3.08 4.71 -26.59
C ASN A 51 -2.84 5.14 -25.12
N LEU A 52 -3.72 6.00 -24.61
CA LEU A 52 -3.70 6.55 -23.26
C LEU A 52 -4.66 5.80 -22.30
N ARG A 53 -5.38 4.79 -22.82
CA ARG A 53 -6.33 3.95 -22.06
C ARG A 53 -5.56 3.13 -21.02
N GLY A 54 -5.43 3.66 -19.81
CA GLY A 54 -4.70 2.98 -18.75
C GLY A 54 -4.74 3.64 -17.37
N ARG A 55 -5.35 4.82 -17.23
CA ARG A 55 -5.57 5.41 -15.89
C ARG A 55 -6.76 4.78 -15.19
N LYS A 56 -6.68 3.47 -14.90
CA LYS A 56 -7.45 2.92 -13.79
C LYS A 56 -6.86 3.53 -12.53
N GLU A 57 -7.64 4.38 -11.85
CA GLU A 57 -7.22 4.97 -10.58
C GLU A 57 -6.82 3.85 -9.60
N PRO A 58 -5.70 3.99 -8.87
CA PRO A 58 -5.23 2.96 -7.95
C PRO A 58 -6.10 2.85 -6.69
N LYS A 59 -7.32 3.43 -6.67
CA LYS A 59 -8.27 3.37 -5.55
C LYS A 59 -8.40 1.94 -5.02
N PHE A 60 -8.68 0.98 -5.91
CA PHE A 60 -8.80 -0.43 -5.53
C PHE A 60 -7.53 -0.97 -4.88
N LEU A 61 -6.36 -0.74 -5.50
CA LEU A 61 -5.06 -1.17 -4.99
C LEU A 61 -4.75 -0.60 -3.60
N PHE A 62 -5.15 0.65 -3.37
CA PHE A 62 -4.95 1.35 -2.10
C PHE A 62 -5.83 0.77 -0.99
N TYR A 63 -7.13 0.54 -1.25
CA TYR A 63 -8.03 -0.08 -0.28
C TYR A 63 -7.69 -1.54 0.01
N THR A 64 -7.25 -2.30 -1.00
CA THR A 64 -6.74 -3.66 -0.76
C THR A 64 -5.51 -3.65 0.12
N GLY A 65 -4.62 -2.66 -0.03
CA GLY A 65 -3.46 -2.48 0.85
C GLY A 65 -3.86 -2.29 2.31
N TYR A 66 -4.90 -1.48 2.57
CA TYR A 66 -5.42 -1.27 3.93
C TYR A 66 -6.01 -2.55 4.53
N GLY A 67 -6.81 -3.28 3.76
CA GLY A 67 -7.41 -4.53 4.22
C GLY A 67 -6.36 -5.59 4.59
N ILE A 68 -5.33 -5.76 3.75
CA ILE A 68 -4.24 -6.70 4.03
C ILE A 68 -3.43 -6.24 5.24
N ALA A 69 -3.15 -4.94 5.38
CA ALA A 69 -2.45 -4.39 6.55
C ALA A 69 -3.23 -4.65 7.85
N ALA A 70 -4.54 -4.43 7.86
CA ALA A 70 -5.39 -4.68 9.02
C ALA A 70 -5.38 -6.16 9.43
N LEU A 71 -5.52 -7.08 8.46
CA LEU A 71 -5.45 -8.52 8.72
C LEU A 71 -4.08 -8.93 9.29
N TRP A 72 -3.00 -8.38 8.74
CA TRP A 72 -1.64 -8.64 9.22
C TRP A 72 -1.43 -8.14 10.67
N ILE A 73 -1.93 -6.94 11.00
CA ILE A 73 -1.87 -6.40 12.37
C ILE A 73 -2.65 -7.29 13.33
N ILE A 74 -3.89 -7.66 12.98
CA ILE A 74 -4.74 -8.52 13.82
C ILE A 74 -4.05 -9.87 14.04
N GLY A 75 -3.49 -10.47 12.99
CA GLY A 75 -2.75 -11.73 13.09
C GLY A 75 -1.55 -11.64 14.04
N ASN A 76 -0.77 -10.56 13.97
CA ASN A 76 0.37 -10.33 14.86
C ASN A 76 -0.05 -10.10 16.31
N LEU A 77 -1.16 -9.39 16.55
CA LEU A 77 -1.70 -9.19 17.90
C LEU A 77 -2.16 -10.51 18.51
N LEU A 78 -2.92 -11.31 17.76
CA LEU A 78 -3.38 -12.62 18.21
C LEU A 78 -2.21 -13.58 18.46
N PHE A 79 -1.22 -13.58 17.57
CA PHE A 79 -0.02 -14.39 17.74
C PHE A 79 0.77 -13.97 18.98
N SER A 80 0.98 -12.66 19.17
CA SER A 80 1.64 -12.11 20.35
C SER A 80 0.91 -12.49 21.65
N ALA A 81 -0.42 -12.41 21.67
CA ALA A 81 -1.22 -12.86 22.81
C ALA A 81 -1.07 -14.37 23.06
N ALA A 82 -1.05 -15.18 22.00
CA ALA A 82 -0.82 -16.62 22.11
C ALA A 82 0.55 -16.93 22.75
N LEU A 83 1.62 -16.23 22.35
CA LEU A 83 2.94 -16.42 22.95
C LEU A 83 2.98 -16.10 24.45
N THR A 84 2.23 -15.10 24.91
CA THR A 84 2.13 -14.79 26.35
C THR A 84 1.34 -15.82 27.15
N HIS A 85 0.34 -16.44 26.54
CA HIS A 85 -0.47 -17.47 27.18
C HIS A 85 0.20 -18.86 27.14
N PHE A 86 0.97 -19.13 26.09
CA PHE A 86 1.61 -20.41 25.82
C PHE A 86 3.11 -20.23 25.57
N PRO A 87 3.91 -19.95 26.61
CA PRO A 87 5.35 -19.67 26.45
C PRO A 87 6.15 -20.88 25.97
N GLU A 88 5.58 -22.09 26.04
CA GLU A 88 6.16 -23.32 25.47
C GLU A 88 6.50 -23.16 23.98
N ILE A 89 5.75 -22.32 23.24
CA ILE A 89 5.99 -22.08 21.81
C ILE A 89 7.36 -21.41 21.59
N ILE A 90 7.75 -20.49 22.47
CA ILE A 90 9.00 -19.72 22.35
C ILE A 90 10.18 -20.43 23.02
N THR A 91 9.95 -21.39 23.92
CA THR A 91 11.00 -22.16 24.59
C THR A 91 11.24 -23.53 23.96
N ALA A 92 10.33 -24.01 23.10
CA ALA A 92 10.46 -25.29 22.41
C ALA A 92 11.75 -25.35 21.59
N LYS A 93 12.46 -26.47 21.73
CA LYS A 93 13.69 -26.79 20.99
C LYS A 93 13.47 -28.02 20.10
N ASP A 94 14.14 -28.04 18.96
CA ASP A 94 14.16 -29.18 18.07
C ASP A 94 15.15 -30.28 18.54
N LYS A 95 15.36 -31.30 17.70
CA LYS A 95 16.25 -32.43 18.02
C LYS A 95 17.72 -32.04 18.05
N ASP A 96 18.08 -30.95 17.37
CA ASP A 96 19.44 -30.43 17.29
C ASP A 96 19.72 -29.45 18.45
N GLY A 97 18.68 -29.12 19.25
CA GLY A 97 18.75 -28.24 20.40
C GLY A 97 18.49 -26.77 20.06
N ASP A 98 18.16 -26.48 18.80
CA ASP A 98 17.84 -25.14 18.32
C ASP A 98 16.40 -24.77 18.68
N LEU A 99 16.16 -23.48 18.90
CA LEU A 99 14.81 -22.97 19.10
C LEU A 99 13.95 -23.29 17.87
N VAL A 100 12.74 -23.81 18.10
CA VAL A 100 11.76 -24.03 17.01
C VAL A 100 11.29 -22.71 16.41
N LEU A 101 11.17 -21.67 17.26
CA LEU A 101 10.80 -20.31 16.85
C LEU A 101 11.91 -19.29 17.19
N PRO A 102 13.02 -19.27 16.44
CA PRO A 102 14.07 -18.26 16.59
C PRO A 102 13.64 -16.93 15.94
N LEU A 103 14.36 -15.86 16.28
CA LEU A 103 14.11 -14.50 15.74
C LEU A 103 14.08 -14.47 14.20
N SER A 104 14.95 -15.24 13.55
CA SER A 104 15.00 -15.33 12.08
C SER A 104 13.72 -15.92 11.48
N LYS A 105 13.13 -16.94 12.11
CA LYS A 105 11.86 -17.53 11.65
C LYS A 105 10.69 -16.60 11.90
N TYR A 106 10.66 -15.91 13.04
CA TYR A 106 9.65 -14.88 13.30
C TYR A 106 9.70 -13.77 12.24
N MET A 107 10.89 -13.26 11.93
CA MET A 107 11.08 -12.27 10.86
C MET A 107 10.58 -12.77 9.50
N GLN A 108 10.82 -14.03 9.14
CA GLN A 108 10.38 -14.58 7.85
C GLN A 108 8.88 -14.88 7.79
N LEU A 109 8.32 -15.52 8.82
CA LEU A 109 6.94 -16.01 8.80
C LEU A 109 5.93 -14.90 9.08
N VAL A 110 6.30 -14.00 10.00
CA VAL A 110 5.36 -13.04 10.57
C VAL A 110 5.66 -11.62 10.07
N LEU A 111 6.93 -11.22 10.03
CA LEU A 111 7.30 -9.83 9.72
C LEU A 111 7.53 -9.55 8.22
N GLN A 112 8.08 -10.50 7.45
CA GLN A 112 8.39 -10.33 6.03
C GLN A 112 7.18 -9.91 5.17
N PRO A 113 5.95 -10.43 5.40
CA PRO A 113 4.77 -9.95 4.70
C PRO A 113 4.52 -8.44 4.84
N MET A 114 4.95 -7.82 5.94
CA MET A 114 4.82 -6.37 6.15
C MET A 114 5.51 -5.54 5.06
N ILE A 115 6.68 -6.00 4.58
CA ILE A 115 7.41 -5.34 3.51
C ILE A 115 6.60 -5.38 2.22
N LEU A 116 5.95 -6.52 1.94
CA LEU A 116 5.08 -6.68 0.77
C LEU A 116 3.83 -5.80 0.87
N ILE A 117 3.27 -5.63 2.06
CA ILE A 117 2.12 -4.74 2.34
C ILE A 117 2.47 -3.27 2.07
N SER A 118 3.75 -2.89 2.05
CA SER A 118 4.18 -1.54 1.70
C SER A 118 4.11 -1.25 0.19
N ILE A 119 4.07 -2.28 -0.68
CA ILE A 119 4.12 -2.14 -2.14
C ILE A 119 2.96 -1.27 -2.68
N PRO A 120 1.68 -1.48 -2.31
CA PRO A 120 0.57 -0.62 -2.74
C PRO A 120 0.78 0.86 -2.43
N TYR A 121 1.34 1.19 -1.27
CA TYR A 121 1.61 2.57 -0.86
C TYR A 121 2.75 3.18 -1.66
N ILE A 122 3.81 2.42 -1.93
CA ILE A 122 4.91 2.84 -2.81
C ILE A 122 4.38 3.13 -4.22
N ILE A 123 3.56 2.23 -4.78
CA ILE A 123 2.95 2.43 -6.10
C ILE A 123 2.07 3.68 -6.11
N ALA A 124 1.28 3.91 -5.06
CA ALA A 124 0.45 5.12 -4.93
C ALA A 124 1.30 6.40 -4.90
N ALA A 125 2.40 6.40 -4.14
CA ALA A 125 3.33 7.52 -4.05
C ALA A 125 4.02 7.81 -5.40
N VAL A 126 4.53 6.76 -6.09
CA VAL A 126 5.15 6.88 -7.43
C VAL A 126 4.18 7.43 -8.46
N LYS A 127 2.91 7.02 -8.39
CA LYS A 127 1.84 7.53 -9.27
C LYS A 127 1.27 8.89 -8.84
N LYS A 128 1.85 9.54 -7.82
CA LYS A 128 1.39 10.82 -7.24
C LYS A 128 -0.08 10.80 -6.79
N TYR A 129 -0.60 9.63 -6.42
CA TYR A 129 -1.97 9.48 -5.93
C TYR A 129 -1.99 9.57 -4.41
N LYS A 130 -2.65 10.60 -3.85
CA LYS A 130 -2.74 10.83 -2.39
C LYS A 130 -1.39 10.64 -1.67
N THR A 131 -0.31 11.22 -2.23
CA THR A 131 1.07 10.95 -1.82
C THR A 131 1.31 11.11 -0.32
N LEU A 132 0.78 12.17 0.30
CA LEU A 132 0.91 12.40 1.74
C LEU A 132 0.34 11.22 2.55
N LEU A 133 -0.87 10.76 2.20
CA LEU A 133 -1.52 9.64 2.87
C LEU A 133 -0.76 8.33 2.64
N ALA A 134 -0.29 8.09 1.41
CA ALA A 134 0.50 6.90 1.09
C ALA A 134 1.81 6.84 1.90
N VAL A 135 2.52 7.97 2.04
CA VAL A 135 3.74 8.06 2.85
C VAL A 135 3.44 7.84 4.33
N ILE A 136 2.36 8.45 4.85
CA ILE A 136 1.92 8.22 6.24
C ILE A 136 1.65 6.74 6.50
N CYS A 137 0.87 6.06 5.63
CA CYS A 137 0.58 4.64 5.77
C CYS A 137 1.84 3.77 5.73
N MET A 138 2.80 4.10 4.85
CA MET A 138 4.08 3.39 4.77
C MET A 138 4.91 3.53 6.05
N ILE A 139 4.98 4.73 6.62
CA ILE A 139 5.69 5.00 7.88
C ILE A 139 5.02 4.26 9.04
N ILE A 140 3.69 4.34 9.15
CA ILE A 140 2.93 3.64 10.20
C ILE A 140 3.19 2.13 10.13
N ASN A 141 3.14 1.53 8.93
CA ASN A 141 3.39 0.11 8.74
C ASN A 141 4.78 -0.27 9.27
N LEU A 142 5.80 0.52 8.94
CA LEU A 142 7.18 0.30 9.41
C LEU A 142 7.30 0.39 10.94
N ILE A 143 6.71 1.42 11.56
CA ILE A 143 6.73 1.61 13.02
C ILE A 143 6.08 0.41 13.73
N ILE A 144 4.92 -0.04 13.23
CA ILE A 144 4.21 -1.19 13.80
C ILE A 144 5.07 -2.45 13.74
N GLY A 145 5.74 -2.71 12.62
CA GLY A 145 6.65 -3.86 12.51
C GLY A 145 7.81 -3.84 13.49
N ILE A 146 8.43 -2.67 13.65
CA ILE A 146 9.49 -2.48 14.64
C ILE A 146 8.95 -2.75 16.05
N GLY A 147 7.73 -2.30 16.35
CA GLY A 147 7.05 -2.59 17.62
C GLY A 147 6.86 -4.08 17.88
N PHE A 148 6.33 -4.83 16.91
CA PHE A 148 6.15 -6.28 17.04
C PHE A 148 7.48 -7.05 17.15
N LEU A 149 8.50 -6.61 16.42
CA LEU A 149 9.84 -7.20 16.53
C LEU A 149 10.43 -6.97 17.93
N GLY A 150 10.35 -5.74 18.44
CA GLY A 150 10.82 -5.40 19.78
C GLY A 150 10.07 -6.17 20.86
N TYR A 151 8.75 -6.30 20.72
CA TYR A 151 7.94 -7.08 21.65
C TYR A 151 8.33 -8.57 21.66
N PHE A 152 8.54 -9.16 20.49
CA PHE A 152 8.97 -10.56 20.39
C PHE A 152 10.35 -10.78 21.05
N ILE A 153 11.32 -9.88 20.81
CA ILE A 153 12.63 -9.93 21.47
C ILE A 153 12.49 -9.86 22.99
N HIS A 154 11.63 -8.96 23.49
CA HIS A 154 11.36 -8.83 24.91
C HIS A 154 10.75 -10.11 25.50
N LEU A 155 9.82 -10.76 24.79
CA LEU A 155 9.27 -12.05 25.21
C LEU A 155 10.37 -13.12 25.26
N GLN A 156 11.21 -13.24 24.23
CA GLN A 156 12.32 -14.20 24.24
C GLN A 156 13.28 -13.96 25.41
N TYR A 157 13.57 -12.71 25.76
CA TYR A 157 14.40 -12.37 26.90
C TYR A 157 13.79 -12.77 28.25
N ILE A 158 12.45 -12.74 28.38
CA ILE A 158 11.76 -13.12 29.62
C ILE A 158 11.70 -14.64 29.81
N TYR A 159 11.47 -15.39 28.73
CA TYR A 159 11.14 -16.81 28.81
C TYR A 159 12.30 -17.77 28.53
N LEU A 160 13.42 -17.29 27.98
CA LEU A 160 14.65 -18.07 27.77
C LEU A 160 15.68 -17.82 28.86
#